data_AF-R9LYC2-F1
#
_entry.id   AF-R9LYC2-F1
#
_cell.length_a   1.000
_cell.length_b   1.000
_cell.length_c   1.000
_cell.angle_alpha   90.00
_cell.angle_beta   90.00
_cell.angle_gamma   90.00
#
_symmetry.space_group_name_H-M   'P 1'
#
loop_
_entity.id
_entity.type
_entity.pdbx_description
1 polymer ?
#
loop_
_entity_poly.entity_id
_entity_poly.type
_entity_poly.pdbx_seq_one_letter_code
_entity_poly.pdbx_strand_id
1 'polypeptide(L)' 'MPASKAQQKAVHKYTKENYDRFLVTMKPKGFLESVKAHAAARSESVNGFINRAISETMERDGAAPDGSEEAK' A
#
# COMPACT_ATOMS: atom_id res chain seq x y z
N MET A 1 -29.51 12.48 -3.50
CA MET A 1 -29.66 11.78 -4.79
C MET A 1 -28.70 10.59 -4.81
N PRO A 2 -29.16 9.34 -4.99
CA PRO A 2 -28.25 8.20 -5.10
C PRO A 2 -27.50 8.26 -6.43
N ALA A 3 -26.19 7.96 -6.41
CA ALA A 3 -25.38 7.89 -7.62
C ALA A 3 -25.99 6.88 -8.60
N SER A 4 -26.17 7.28 -9.85
CA SER A 4 -26.80 6.44 -10.87
C SER A 4 -25.94 5.21 -11.16
N LYS A 5 -26.55 4.12 -11.63
CA LYS A 5 -25.82 2.90 -12.03
C LYS A 5 -24.75 3.19 -13.09
N ALA A 6 -24.95 4.20 -13.94
CA ALA A 6 -23.97 4.65 -14.92
C ALA A 6 -22.76 5.32 -14.25
N GLN A 7 -22.97 6.16 -13.25
CA GLN A 7 -21.89 6.79 -12.48
C GLN A 7 -21.08 5.74 -11.71
N GLN A 8 -21.73 4.76 -11.10
CA GLN A 8 -21.05 3.66 -10.41
C GLN A 8 -20.15 2.87 -11.38
N LYS A 9 -20.66 2.50 -12.57
CA LYS A 9 -19.85 1.81 -13.60
C LYS A 9 -18.63 2.61 -14.04
N ALA A 10 -18.78 3.92 -14.23
CA ALA A 10 -17.67 4.80 -14.59
C ALA A 10 -16.59 4.85 -13.50
N VAL A 11 -16.99 4.97 -12.23
CA VAL A 11 -16.06 4.95 -11.09
C VAL A 11 -15.35 3.61 -10.97
N HIS A 12 -16.07 2.50 -11.14
CA HIS A 12 -15.46 1.16 -11.11
C HIS A 12 -14.46 0.95 -12.24
N LYS A 13 -14.78 1.41 -13.47
CA LYS A 13 -13.85 1.35 -14.61
C LYS A 13 -12.58 2.13 -14.33
N TYR A 14 -12.71 3.40 -13.93
CA TYR A 14 -11.57 4.25 -13.60
C TYR A 14 -10.72 3.64 -12.48
N THR A 15 -11.36 3.12 -11.43
CA THR A 15 -10.65 2.53 -10.30
C THR A 15 -9.85 1.30 -10.71
N LYS A 16 -10.42 0.45 -11.59
CA LYS A 16 -9.77 -0.77 -12.07
C LYS A 16 -8.60 -0.49 -13.00
N GLU A 17 -8.71 0.53 -13.85
CA GLU A 17 -7.68 0.88 -14.83
C GLU A 17 -6.49 1.64 -14.22
N ASN A 18 -6.71 2.38 -13.13
CA ASN A 18 -5.69 3.31 -12.60
C ASN A 18 -5.12 2.92 -11.23
N TYR A 19 -5.70 1.95 -10.52
CA TYR A 19 -5.24 1.58 -9.19
C TYR A 19 -5.12 0.07 -9.02
N ASP A 20 -3.93 -0.37 -8.59
CA ASP A 20 -3.73 -1.69 -8.03
C ASP A 20 -4.27 -1.73 -6.59
N ARG A 21 -5.28 -2.57 -6.36
CA ARG A 21 -5.93 -2.72 -5.06
C ARG A 21 -5.79 -4.15 -4.58
N PHE A 22 -5.09 -4.34 -3.47
CA PHE A 22 -4.93 -5.64 -2.83
C PHE A 22 -5.27 -5.55 -1.34
N LEU A 23 -5.70 -6.67 -0.78
CA LEU A 23 -5.97 -6.77 0.65
C LEU A 23 -4.67 -7.11 1.37
N VAL A 24 -4.21 -6.22 2.24
CA VAL A 24 -3.03 -6.44 3.07
C VAL A 24 -3.44 -7.11 4.36
N THR A 25 -2.90 -8.29 4.64
CA THR A 25 -3.07 -8.97 5.92
C THR A 25 -1.86 -8.68 6.80
N MET A 26 -2.03 -7.84 7.82
CA MET A 26 -1.00 -7.52 8.80
C MET A 26 -1.07 -8.49 9.99
N LYS A 27 0.06 -9.10 10.35
CA LYS A 27 0.20 -9.94 11.54
C LYS A 27 1.28 -9.32 12.44
N PRO A 28 1.11 -9.29 13.78
CA PRO A 28 -0.03 -9.78 14.59
C PRO A 28 -1.26 -8.83 14.63
N LYS A 29 -2.38 -9.30 15.18
CA LYS A 29 -3.59 -8.47 15.40
C LYS A 29 -3.23 -7.30 16.33
N GLY A 30 -3.52 -6.07 15.90
CA GLY A 30 -3.14 -4.84 16.60
C GLY A 30 -1.97 -4.09 15.96
N PHE A 31 -1.20 -4.72 15.06
CA PHE A 31 -0.09 -4.07 14.36
C PHE A 31 -0.51 -2.86 13.51
N LEU A 32 -1.76 -2.82 13.06
CA LEU A 32 -2.31 -1.66 12.37
C LEU A 32 -2.26 -0.38 13.23
N GLU A 33 -2.38 -0.49 14.55
CA GLU A 33 -2.33 0.68 15.44
C GLU A 33 -0.93 1.27 15.53
N SER A 34 0.10 0.42 15.64
CA SER A 34 1.48 0.87 15.59
C SER A 34 1.82 1.52 14.25
N VAL A 35 1.32 0.96 13.14
CA VAL A 35 1.46 1.56 11.80
C VAL A 35 0.76 2.92 11.73
N LYS A 36 -0.46 3.04 12.27
CA LYS A 36 -1.19 4.31 12.35
C LYS A 36 -0.44 5.35 13.18
N ALA A 37 0.10 4.97 14.33
CA ALA A 37 0.85 5.86 15.20
C ALA A 37 2.11 6.39 14.49
N HIS A 38 2.84 5.50 13.79
CA HIS A 38 4.02 5.89 13.02
C HIS A 38 3.67 6.84 11.87
N ALA A 39 2.61 6.53 11.11
CA ALA A 39 2.14 7.39 10.03
C ALA A 39 1.70 8.78 10.56
N ALA A 40 0.96 8.81 11.68
CA ALA A 40 0.55 10.05 12.32
C ALA A 40 1.74 10.89 12.81
N ALA A 41 2.76 10.26 13.40
CA ALA A 41 3.98 10.94 13.82
C ALA A 41 4.73 11.60 12.65
N ARG A 42 4.62 11.03 11.44
CA ARG A 42 5.21 11.58 10.21
C ARG A 42 4.24 12.47 9.41
N SER A 43 3.07 12.79 9.97
CA SER A 43 2.01 13.55 9.30
C SER A 43 1.60 12.96 7.94
N GLU A 44 1.67 11.63 7.80
CA GLU A 44 1.29 10.90 6.59
C GLU A 44 0.10 9.96 6.84
N SER A 45 -0.63 9.62 5.78
CA SER A 45 -1.67 8.60 5.88
C SER A 45 -1.06 7.20 5.99
N VAL A 46 -1.78 6.24 6.56
CA VAL A 46 -1.36 4.83 6.60
C VAL A 46 -1.04 4.29 5.20
N ASN A 47 -1.87 4.63 4.21
CA ASN A 47 -1.64 4.21 2.82
C ASN A 47 -0.39 4.87 2.23
N GLY A 48 -0.17 6.16 2.51
CA GLY A 48 1.04 6.88 2.11
C GLY A 48 2.30 6.27 2.73
N PHE A 49 2.26 5.98 4.03
CA PHE A 49 3.35 5.30 4.73
C PHE A 49 3.68 3.94 4.11
N ILE A 50 2.66 3.11 3.83
CA ILE A 50 2.85 1.79 3.22
C ILE A 50 3.48 1.92 1.83
N ASN A 51 2.95 2.80 0.98
CA ASN A 51 3.50 3.01 -0.36
C ASN A 51 4.95 3.49 -0.31
N ARG A 52 5.25 4.46 0.57
CA ARG A 52 6.61 4.98 0.76
C ARG A 52 7.56 3.89 1.26
N ALA A 53 7.13 3.07 2.23
CA ALA A 53 7.93 1.98 2.76
C ALA A 53 8.23 0.90 1.70
N ILE A 54 7.27 0.60 0.82
CA ILE A 54 7.47 -0.30 -0.32
C ILE A 54 8.49 0.30 -1.29
N SER A 55 8.30 1.54 -1.73
CA SER A 55 9.23 2.21 -2.66
C SER A 55 10.64 2.31 -2.09
N GLU A 56 10.80 2.79 -0.85
CA GLU A 56 12.11 2.90 -0.19
C GLU A 56 12.79 1.54 -0.04
N THR A 57 12.02 0.47 0.15
CA THR A 57 12.59 -0.88 0.28
C THR A 57 12.98 -1.45 -1.07
N MET A 58 12.14 -1.30 -2.10
CA MET A 58 12.51 -1.69 -3.47
C MET A 58 13.74 -0.93 -3.97
N GLU A 59 13.85 0.37 -3.67
CA GLU A 59 15.04 1.18 -4.01
C GLU A 59 16.27 0.72 -3.23
N ARG A 60 16.15 0.43 -1.93
CA ARG A 60 17.25 -0.07 -1.12
C ARG A 60 17.74 -1.43 -1.60
N ASP A 61 16.82 -2.33 -1.92
CA ASP A 61 17.13 -3.70 -2.38
C ASP A 61 17.69 -3.68 -3.80
N GLY A 62 17.25 -2.73 -4.65
CA GLY A 62 17.84 -2.50 -5.98
C GLY A 62 19.18 -1.74 -5.96
N ALA A 63 19.46 -0.98 -4.91
CA ALA A 63 20.72 -0.25 -4.70
C ALA A 63 21.75 -1.05 -3.88
N ALA A 64 21.33 -2.09 -3.16
CA ALA A 64 22.22 -3.09 -2.62
C ALA A 64 22.69 -3.98 -3.78
N PRO A 65 24.01 -4.13 -4.04
CA PRO A 65 24.45 -5.16 -4.96
C PRO A 65 23.99 -6.49 -4.39
N ASP A 66 23.24 -7.23 -5.20
CA ASP A 66 22.86 -8.63 -5.06
C ASP A 66 23.74 -9.36 -4.04
N GLY A 67 23.20 -9.49 -2.83
CA GLY A 67 23.94 -9.90 -1.64
C GLY A 67 23.14 -10.95 -0.89
N SER A 68 23.43 -12.20 -1.24
CA SER A 68 23.11 -13.48 -0.59
C SER A 68 21.72 -14.11 -0.82
N GLU A 69 21.67 -14.84 -1.94
CA GLU A 69 21.57 -16.31 -2.02
C GLU A 69 20.23 -17.04 -1.77
N GLU A 70 19.90 -17.83 -2.80
CA GLU A 70 19.33 -19.19 -2.76
C GLU A 70 19.26 -19.86 -1.39
N ALA A 71 18.06 -20.32 -1.00
CA ALA A 71 17.92 -21.56 -0.25
C ALA A 71 16.50 -22.17 -0.38
N LYS A 72 16.42 -23.13 -1.31
CA LYS A 72 15.61 -24.36 -1.32
C LYS A 72 14.17 -24.34 -1.85
#